data_AF-A0A958Y7G5-F1
#
_entry.id   AF-A0A958Y7G5-F1
#
_cell.length_a   1.000
_cell.length_b   1.000
_cell.length_c   1.000
_cell.angle_alpha   90.00
_cell.angle_beta   90.00
_cell.angle_gamma   90.00
#
_symmetry.space_group_name_H-M   'P 1'
#
loop_
_entity.id
_entity.type
_entity.pdbx_description
1 polymer ?
#
loop_
_entity_poly.entity_id
_entity_poly.type
_entity_poly.pdbx_seq_one_letter_code
_entity_poly.pdbx_strand_id
1 'polypeptide(L)' 'NPAHDRFYVRGTQPIKQLMLYDMSGKLMASTDQNQMAVGHLASGVYFVQIVTQA' A
#
# COMPACT_ATOMS: atom_id res chain seq x y z
N ASN A 1 -7.91 -3.84 -9.76
CA ASN A 1 -7.78 -5.05 -8.92
C ASN A 1 -7.99 -4.65 -7.47
N PRO A 2 -9.23 -4.64 -6.94
CA PRO A 2 -9.48 -4.35 -5.53
C PRO A 2 -8.90 -5.49 -4.68
N ALA A 3 -8.13 -5.13 -3.64
CA ALA A 3 -7.55 -6.09 -2.72
C ALA A 3 -8.49 -6.35 -1.56
N HIS A 4 -8.72 -7.63 -1.25
CA HIS A 4 -9.54 -8.05 -0.10
C HIS A 4 -8.68 -8.22 1.15
N ASP A 5 -7.70 -9.14 1.10
CA ASP A 5 -6.85 -9.41 2.27
C ASP A 5 -5.46 -8.78 2.17
N ARG A 6 -4.95 -8.65 0.93
CA ARG A 6 -3.58 -8.21 0.66
C ARG A 6 -3.49 -7.58 -0.73
N PHE A 7 -2.74 -6.49 -0.85
CA PHE A 7 -2.33 -5.99 -2.16
C PHE A 7 -0.84 -6.25 -2.40
N TYR A 8 -0.48 -6.36 -3.68
CA TYR A 8 0.87 -6.64 -4.15
C TYR A 8 1.27 -5.57 -5.15
N VAL A 9 2.48 -5.06 -5.03
CA VAL A 9 3.08 -4.12 -5.97
C VAL A 9 4.18 -4.84 -6.74
N ARG A 10 4.09 -4.82 -8.07
CA ARG A 10 5.13 -5.35 -8.96
C ARG A 10 5.66 -4.22 -9.82
N GLY A 11 6.98 -4.12 -9.92
CA GLY A 11 7.68 -3.11 -10.70
C GLY A 11 9.12 -3.53 -10.98
N THR A 12 9.80 -2.80 -11.87
CA THR A 12 11.19 -3.07 -12.25
C THR A 12 12.20 -2.56 -11.22
N GLN A 13 11.82 -1.57 -10.42
CA GLN A 13 12.65 -0.99 -9.37
C GLN A 13 12.36 -1.65 -8.02
N PRO A 14 13.40 -1.90 -7.19
CA PRO A 14 13.20 -2.33 -5.81
C PRO A 14 12.38 -1.30 -5.04
N ILE A 15 11.42 -1.79 -4.25
CA ILE A 15 10.60 -0.94 -3.39
C ILE A 15 11.38 -0.63 -2.12
N LYS A 16 11.46 0.66 -1.78
CA LYS A 16 12.00 1.14 -0.51
C LYS A 16 10.91 1.21 0.55
N GLN A 17 9.72 1.70 0.17
CA GLN A 17 8.62 1.87 1.12
C GLN A 17 7.26 1.91 0.39
N LEU A 18 6.28 1.24 0.98
CA LEU A 18 4.85 1.36 0.67
C LEU A 18 4.17 2.09 1.81
N MET A 19 3.30 3.04 1.48
CA MET A 19 2.46 3.76 2.44
C MET A 19 1.02 3.77 1.96
N LEU A 20 0.10 3.54 2.88
CA LEU A 20 -1.34 3.50 2.60
C LEU A 20 -2.04 4.63 3.34
N TYR A 21 -2.84 5.40 2.61
CA TYR A 21 -3.59 6.54 3.13
C TYR A 21 -5.09 6.35 2.90
N ASP A 22 -5.91 6.79 3.85
CA ASP A 22 -7.36 6.90 3.64
C ASP A 22 -7.73 8.12 2.80
N MET A 23 -9.02 8.29 2.49
CA MET A 23 -9.52 9.39 1.66
C MET A 23 -9.34 10.79 2.28
N SER A 24 -9.07 10.88 3.59
CA SER A 24 -8.74 12.14 4.27
C SER A 24 -7.25 12.49 4.18
N GLY A 25 -6.43 11.60 3.62
CA GLY A 25 -4.97 11.73 3.59
C GLY A 25 -4.29 11.25 4.87
N LYS A 26 -5.02 10.57 5.78
CA LYS A 26 -4.43 10.00 7.00
C LYS A 26 -3.64 8.75 6.66
N LEU A 27 -2.41 8.66 7.15
CA LEU A 27 -1.59 7.45 7.05
C LEU A 27 -2.19 6.33 7.91
N MET A 28 -2.51 5.21 7.25
CA MET A 28 -3.10 4.03 7.89
C MET A 28 -2.05 2.96 8.16
N ALA A 29 -1.12 2.74 7.24
CA ALA A 29 -0.09 1.72 7.35
C ALA A 29 1.14 2.03 6.47
N SER A 30 2.29 1.47 6.83
CA SER A 30 3.51 1.51 6.03
C SER A 30 4.31 0.22 6.15
N THR A 31 5.03 -0.16 5.10
CA THR A 31 5.95 -1.32 5.08
C THR A 31 7.09 -1.09 4.08
N ASP A 32 8.21 -1.78 4.26
CA ASP A 32 9.31 -1.90 3.31
C ASP A 32 9.16 -3.10 2.35
N GLN A 33 8.13 -3.93 2.56
CA GLN A 33 7.81 -5.05 1.68
C GLN A 33 7.05 -4.60 0.42
N ASN A 34 7.07 -5.42 -0.63
CA ASN A 34 6.30 -5.20 -1.86
C ASN A 34 4.82 -5.61 -1.77
N GLN A 35 4.35 -5.91 -0.56
CA GLN A 35 3.00 -6.37 -0.29
C GLN A 35 2.54 -5.84 1.08
N MET A 36 1.24 -5.69 1.26
CA MET A 36 0.67 -5.23 2.53
C MET A 36 -0.68 -5.89 2.77
N ALA A 37 -0.89 -6.40 3.98
CA ALA A 37 -2.17 -6.93 4.42
C ALA A 37 -3.16 -5.77 4.65
N VAL A 38 -4.34 -5.86 4.05
CA VAL A 38 -5.39 -4.83 4.08
C VAL A 38 -6.74 -5.37 4.56
N GLY A 39 -6.86 -6.68 4.84
CA GLY A 39 -8.12 -7.28 5.29
C GLY A 39 -8.64 -6.78 6.64
N HIS A 40 -7.82 -6.07 7.42
CA HIS A 40 -8.23 -5.42 8.67
C HIS A 40 -8.81 -4.01 8.45
N LEU A 41 -8.76 -3.47 7.23
CA LEU A 41 -9.25 -2.15 6.90
C LEU A 41 -10.74 -2.20 6.55
N ALA A 42 -11.45 -1.12 6.85
CA ALA A 42 -12.82 -0.96 6.39
C ALA A 42 -12.88 -0.97 4.86
N SER A 43 -13.99 -1.46 4.30
CA SER A 43 -14.21 -1.38 2.85
C SER A 43 -14.27 0.07 2.41
N GLY A 44 -13.48 0.43 1.39
CA GLY A 44 -13.39 1.81 0.90
C GLY A 44 -12.28 2.01 -0.12
N VAL A 45 -12.04 3.27 -0.47
CA VAL A 45 -10.96 3.69 -1.36
C VAL A 45 -9.78 4.16 -0.54
N TYR A 46 -8.58 3.72 -0.93
CA TYR A 46 -7.32 4.08 -0.29
C TYR A 46 -6.30 4.50 -1.35
N PHE A 47 -5.38 5.37 -0.96
CA PHE A 47 -4.26 5.77 -1.80
C PHE A 47 -3.00 5.01 -1.39
N VAL A 48 -2.26 4.49 -2.36
CA VAL A 48 -0.97 3.82 -2.15
C VAL A 48 0.13 4.72 -2.69
N GLN A 49 1.07 5.10 -1.83
CA GLN A 49 2.31 5.74 -2.25
C GLN A 49 3.42 4.69 -2.29
N ILE A 50 4.14 4.63 -3.41
CA ILE A 50 5.25 3.71 -3.64
C ILE A 50 6.53 4.54 -3.72
N VAL A 51 7.48 4.29 -2.84
CA VAL A 51 8.83 4.87 -2.88
C VAL A 51 9.76 3.77 -3.36
N THR A 52 10.47 4.01 -4.47
CA THR A 52 11.46 3.08 -5.01
C THR A 52 12.88 3.45 -4.57
N GLN A 53 13.80 2.49 -4.65
CA GLN A 53 15.23 2.79 -4.57
C GLN A 53 15.66 3.48 -5.87
N ALA A 54 16.43 4.56 -5.72
CA ALA A 54 16.97 5.33 -6.84
C ALA A 54 18.12 4.60 -7.54
#